data_AF-A0A803XW13-F1
#
_entry.id   AF-A0A803XW13-F1
#
_cell.length_a   1.000
_cell.length_b   1.000
_cell.length_c   1.000
_cell.angle_alpha   90.00
_cell.angle_beta   90.00
_cell.angle_gamma   90.00
#
_symmetry.space_group_name_H-M   'P 1'
#
loop_
_entity.id
_entity.type
_entity.pdbx_description
1 polymer ?
#
loop_
_entity_poly.entity_id
_entity_poly.type
_entity_poly.pdbx_seq_one_letter_code
_entity_poly.pdbx_strand_id
1 'polypeptide(L)'
;MSGEVRLKQLEQFILDGPTQTNGQCFSVETLLDILICLYDECNNSPLRREKNILEYLEWGELECMSCMSVHLKSRMKLSLHHPPFHFLV
;
A
#
# COMPACT_ATOMS: atom_id res chain seq x y z
N MET A 1 -3.01 -25.31 -18.27
CA MET A 1 -3.95 -24.36 -17.61
C MET A 1 -3.92 -23.06 -18.40
N SER A 2 -5.07 -22.55 -18.85
CA SER A 2 -5.12 -21.32 -19.66
C SER A 2 -4.95 -20.05 -18.80
N GLY A 3 -4.69 -18.91 -19.44
CA GLY A 3 -4.62 -17.61 -18.75
C GLY A 3 -5.93 -17.24 -18.04
N GLU A 4 -7.08 -17.52 -18.66
CA GLU A 4 -8.40 -17.26 -18.08
C GLU A 4 -8.62 -18.01 -16.75
N VAL A 5 -8.23 -19.29 -16.70
CA VAL A 5 -8.35 -20.10 -15.48
C VAL A 5 -7.49 -19.53 -14.36
N ARG A 6 -6.26 -19.10 -14.67
CA ARG A 6 -5.35 -18.48 -13.69
C ARG A 6 -5.88 -17.15 -13.15
N LEU A 7 -6.51 -16.32 -13.99
CA LEU A 7 -7.10 -15.06 -13.55
C LEU A 7 -8.27 -15.29 -12.59
N LYS A 8 -9.16 -16.25 -12.89
CA LYS A 8 -10.26 -16.63 -11.97
C LYS A 8 -9.75 -17.17 -10.64
N GLN A 9 -8.66 -17.94 -10.65
CA GLN A 9 -8.02 -18.42 -9.43
C GLN A 9 -7.43 -17.28 -8.59
N LEU A 10 -6.78 -16.30 -9.22
CA LEU A 10 -6.22 -15.14 -8.54
C LEU A 10 -7.32 -14.25 -7.94
N GLU A 11 -8.39 -14.00 -8.70
CA GLU A 11 -9.55 -13.24 -8.22
C GLU A 11 -10.15 -13.89 -6.97
N GLN A 12 -10.39 -15.20 -7.00
CA GLN A 12 -10.91 -15.92 -5.84
C GLN A 12 -9.95 -15.85 -4.65
N PHE A 13 -8.63 -16.00 -4.88
CA PHE A 13 -7.63 -15.91 -3.83
C PHE A 13 -7.60 -14.54 -3.13
N ILE A 14 -7.81 -13.45 -3.89
CA ILE A 14 -7.91 -12.09 -3.33
C ILE A 14 -9.23 -11.92 -2.56
N LEU A 15 -10.35 -12.42 -3.08
CA LEU A 15 -11.65 -12.37 -2.41
C LEU A 15 -11.68 -13.17 -1.10
N ASP A 16 -10.96 -14.29 -1.05
CA ASP A 16 -10.84 -15.13 0.14
C ASP A 16 -10.11 -14.39 1.27
N GLY A 17 -9.14 -13.54 0.92
CA GLY A 17 -8.42 -12.67 1.84
C GLY A 17 -7.51 -13.41 2.84
N PRO A 18 -6.82 -12.70 3.74
CA PRO A 18 -5.83 -13.27 4.65
C PRO A 18 -6.40 -14.32 5.61
N THR A 19 -7.66 -14.18 6.03
CA THR A 19 -8.28 -15.08 7.03
C THR A 19 -8.54 -16.47 6.47
N GLN A 20 -8.90 -16.58 5.19
CA GLN A 20 -9.19 -17.86 4.54
C GLN A 20 -7.98 -18.46 3.81
N THR A 21 -6.96 -17.65 3.54
CA THR A 21 -5.73 -18.07 2.84
C THR A 21 -4.54 -18.32 3.77
N ASN A 22 -4.78 -18.48 5.09
CA ASN A 22 -3.74 -18.65 6.10
C ASN A 22 -2.65 -17.55 6.04
N GLY A 23 -3.07 -16.31 5.79
CA GLY A 23 -2.20 -15.14 5.71
C GLY A 23 -1.35 -15.04 4.43
N GLN A 24 -1.56 -15.92 3.43
CA GLN A 24 -0.84 -15.85 2.16
C GLN A 24 -1.34 -14.75 1.22
N CYS A 25 -2.54 -14.21 1.47
CA CYS A 25 -3.09 -13.06 0.76
C CYS A 25 -3.02 -11.78 1.62
N PHE A 26 -2.80 -10.62 1.00
CA PHE A 26 -2.89 -9.33 1.68
C PHE A 26 -4.33 -8.83 1.76
N SER A 27 -4.66 -8.15 2.86
CA SER A 27 -5.90 -7.39 2.95
C SER A 27 -5.84 -6.13 2.09
N VAL A 28 -7.00 -5.54 1.80
CA VAL A 28 -7.07 -4.22 1.14
C VAL A 28 -6.39 -3.15 2.00
N GLU A 29 -6.50 -3.22 3.33
CA GLU A 29 -5.82 -2.29 4.24
C GLU A 29 -4.29 -2.37 4.07
N THR A 30 -3.74 -3.58 4.01
CA THR A 30 -2.30 -3.79 3.79
C THR A 30 -1.85 -3.26 2.43
N LEU A 31 -2.65 -3.43 1.38
CA LEU A 31 -2.32 -2.88 0.06
C LEU A 31 -2.35 -1.34 0.06
N LEU A 32 -3.28 -0.72 0.80
CA LEU A 32 -3.31 0.72 0.98
C LEU A 32 -2.10 1.22 1.79
N ASP A 33 -1.71 0.51 2.85
CA ASP A 33 -0.50 0.84 3.61
C ASP A 33 0.76 0.78 2.72
N ILE A 34 0.87 -0.25 1.85
CA ILE A 34 1.97 -0.37 0.89
C ILE A 34 1.97 0.81 -0.09
N LEU A 35 0.81 1.19 -0.62
CA LEU A 35 0.68 2.33 -1.54
C LEU A 35 1.13 3.65 -0.88
N ILE A 36 0.69 3.88 0.36
CA ILE A 36 1.06 5.07 1.14
C ILE A 36 2.56 5.08 1.43
N CYS A 37 3.11 3.94 1.83
CA CYS A 37 4.54 3.78 2.10
C CYS A 37 5.38 4.07 0.85
N LEU A 38 4.99 3.51 -0.30
CA LEU A 38 5.68 3.75 -1.57
C LEU A 38 5.62 5.23 -1.97
N TYR A 39 4.47 5.87 -1.82
CA TYR A 39 4.32 7.30 -2.10
C TYR A 39 5.26 8.14 -1.23
N ASP A 40 5.27 7.90 0.09
CA ASP A 40 6.11 8.65 1.04
C ASP A 40 7.60 8.48 0.74
N GLU A 41 8.04 7.24 0.53
CA GLU A 41 9.43 6.93 0.17
C GLU A 41 9.84 7.60 -1.15
N CYS A 42 8.98 7.55 -2.19
CA CYS A 42 9.25 8.21 -3.46
C CYS A 42 9.31 9.73 -3.34
N ASN A 43 8.43 10.34 -2.54
CA ASN A 43 8.35 11.78 -2.37
C ASN A 43 9.52 12.36 -1.57
N ASN A 44 9.99 11.62 -0.56
CA ASN A 44 11.08 12.01 0.32
C ASN A 44 12.47 11.59 -0.19
N SER A 45 12.53 10.72 -1.20
CA SER A 45 13.77 10.27 -1.84
C SER A 45 14.23 11.20 -2.98
N PRO A 46 15.53 11.22 -3.33
CA PRO A 46 16.02 11.84 -4.56
C PRO A 46 15.32 11.34 -5.84
N LEU A 47 14.72 10.15 -5.80
CA LEU A 47 13.95 9.54 -6.89
C LEU A 47 12.78 10.43 -7.37
N ARG A 48 12.24 11.31 -6.53
CA ARG A 48 11.20 12.29 -6.88
C ARG A 48 11.50 13.10 -8.15
N ARG A 49 12.78 13.26 -8.50
CA ARG A 49 13.20 14.04 -9.69
C ARG A 49 13.15 13.24 -10.99
N GLU A 50 13.05 11.92 -10.91
CA GLU A 50 12.90 11.05 -12.07
C GLU A 50 11.50 11.25 -12.67
N LYS A 51 11.43 11.44 -13.99
CA LYS A 51 10.19 11.78 -14.70
C LYS A 51 9.02 10.87 -14.33
N ASN A 52 9.24 9.55 -14.35
CA ASN A 52 8.19 8.57 -14.06
C ASN A 52 7.72 8.62 -12.61
N ILE A 53 8.62 8.92 -11.67
CA ILE A 53 8.29 9.04 -10.24
C ILE A 53 7.55 10.35 -9.99
N LEU A 54 8.00 11.44 -10.61
CA LEU A 54 7.31 12.72 -10.53
C LEU A 54 5.87 12.60 -11.05
N GLU A 55 5.69 12.00 -12.24
CA GLU A 55 4.35 11.71 -12.78
C GLU A 55 3.55 10.88 -11.78
N TYR A 56 4.09 9.75 -11.29
CA TYR A 56 3.42 8.93 -10.26
C TYR A 56 3.00 9.72 -9.02
N LEU A 57 3.85 10.62 -8.51
CA LEU A 57 3.56 11.44 -7.33
C LEU A 57 2.44 12.45 -7.62
N GLU A 58 2.40 13.04 -8.81
CA GLU A 58 1.32 13.93 -9.24
C GLU A 58 -0.03 13.19 -9.35
N TRP A 59 -0.03 11.99 -9.93
CA TRP A 59 -1.21 11.11 -9.96
C TRP A 59 -1.65 10.70 -8.55
N GLY A 60 -0.68 10.35 -7.70
CA GLY A 60 -0.91 9.96 -6.32
C GLY A 60 -1.48 11.09 -5.46
N GLU A 61 -1.09 12.35 -5.68
CA GLU A 61 -1.61 13.48 -4.92
C GLU A 61 -3.12 13.69 -5.15
N LEU A 62 -3.61 13.47 -6.38
CA LEU A 62 -5.03 13.63 -6.72
C LEU A 62 -5.93 12.52 -6.12
N GLU A 63 -5.43 11.28 -6.03
CA GLU A 63 -6.21 10.11 -5.60
C GLU A 63 -5.92 9.69 -4.14
N CYS A 64 -4.66 9.75 -3.69
CA CYS A 64 -4.26 9.29 -2.36
C CYS A 64 -4.61 10.28 -1.25
N MET A 65 -4.79 11.58 -1.50
CA MET A 65 -5.08 12.55 -0.43
C MET A 65 -6.37 12.23 0.35
N SER A 66 -7.37 11.63 -0.31
CA SER A 66 -8.61 11.18 0.34
C SER A 66 -8.36 9.96 1.25
N CYS A 67 -7.67 8.94 0.73
CA CYS A 67 -7.36 7.70 1.46
C CYS A 67 -6.33 7.90 2.59
N MET A 68 -5.28 8.68 2.35
CA MET A 68 -4.26 9.04 3.34
C MET A 68 -4.86 9.82 4.51
N SER A 69 -5.81 10.73 4.27
CA SER A 69 -6.40 11.53 5.35
C SER A 69 -7.11 10.68 6.43
N VAL A 70 -7.64 9.50 6.08
CA VAL A 70 -8.33 8.60 7.02
C VAL A 70 -7.36 7.58 7.64
N HIS A 71 -6.48 6.98 6.84
CA HIS A 71 -5.52 5.97 7.30
C HIS A 71 -4.35 6.57 8.09
N LEU A 72 -3.79 7.70 7.64
CA LEU A 72 -2.66 8.38 8.28
C LEU A 72 -3.06 9.02 9.62
N LYS A 73 -4.29 9.54 9.75
CA LYS A 73 -4.82 10.04 11.05
C LYS A 73 -4.94 8.93 12.09
N SER A 74 -5.28 7.72 11.65
CA SER A 74 -5.38 6.56 12.54
C SER A 74 -3.99 6.05 12.93
N ARG A 75 -3.02 6.00 12.00
CA ARG A 75 -1.64 5.55 12.29
C ARG A 75 -0.74 6.59 12.99
N MET A 76 -0.85 7.90 12.70
CA MET A 76 -0.11 8.94 13.46
C MET A 76 -0.48 8.95 14.95
N LYS A 77 -1.73 8.61 15.31
CA LYS A 77 -2.13 8.41 16.70
C LYS A 77 -1.43 7.22 17.37
N LEU A 78 -1.11 6.16 16.62
CA LEU A 78 -0.36 5.00 17.14
C LEU A 78 1.15 5.29 17.26
N SER A 79 1.75 6.03 16.33
CA SER A 79 3.18 6.43 16.43
C SER A 79 3.47 7.43 17.55
N LEU A 80 2.49 8.21 18.02
CA LEU A 80 2.68 9.10 19.18
C LEU A 80 2.68 8.36 20.53
N HIS A 81 2.28 7.09 20.56
CA HIS A 81 2.17 6.30 21.79
C HIS A 81 3.12 5.09 21.86
N HIS A 82 3.98 4.90 20.87
CA HIS A 82 5.03 3.88 20.89
C HIS A 82 6.35 4.40 20.29
N PRO A 83 7.52 4.10 20.89
CA PRO A 83 8.83 4.52 20.38
C PRO A 83 9.12 3.89 19.01
N PRO A 84 10.07 4.46 18.23
CA PRO A 84 10.14 4.25 16.79
C PRO A 84 10.36 2.77 16.47
N PHE A 85 9.48 2.24 15.63
CA PHE A 85 9.68 0.97 14.96
C PHE A 85 10.97 1.07 14.16
N HIS A 86 12.06 0.58 14.75
CA HIS A 86 13.25 0.21 14.01
C HIS A 86 12.82 -0.76 12.91
N PHE A 87 13.13 -0.39 11.68
CA PHE A 87 13.25 -1.26 10.51
C PHE A 87 13.63 -2.69 10.93
N LEU A 88 12.68 -3.62 10.82
CA LEU A 88 12.96 -5.03 10.62
C LEU A 88 12.61 -5.31 9.15
N VAL A 89 13.62 -5.06 8.31
CA VAL A 89 13.91 -5.94 7.18
C VAL A 89 14.45 -7.25 7.76
#